data_AF-A0A542EGQ0-F1
#
_entry.id   AF-A0A542EGQ0-F1
#
_cell.length_a   1.000
_cell.length_b   1.000
_cell.length_c   1.000
_cell.angle_alpha   90.00
_cell.angle_beta   90.00
_cell.angle_gamma   90.00
#
_symmetry.space_group_name_H-M   'P 1'
#
loop_
_entity.id
_entity.type
_entity.pdbx_description
1 polymer ?
#
loop_
_entity_poly.entity_id
_entity_poly.type
_entity_poly.pdbx_seq_one_letter_code
_entity_poly.pdbx_strand_id
1 'polypeptide(L)'
;MSHGLSEMNDLARIMHDIRVGEAIEAADLPDGPFAVLPTWWMLPADIGRKSRRSDGENALVPHRLQGPVLLSGNQPAELTTASFGRVDSFTSVLEPTARAVPTWFTHTDPTATDPVRQPASSMPAPDLLLAARAARWQLTEIIEDKVRRTLTSHATATIAAVRDASIAYGRRGSTPHGHLDEQAIQDATTRLAFGDDSNEGLVTHVIRTSLTQSFSGVEPSLWLTRTVNASAKQFVRQWLSDPVEGPKVRAAIIAGDRLDAFGDTLIRRSLEPELARVLTADAFPDDDDPRHWITS
;
A
#
# COMPACT_ATOMS: atom_id res chain seq x y z
N MET A 1 19.99 -8.11 -0.17
CA MET A 1 19.16 -7.54 0.92
C MET A 1 19.14 -6.01 0.94
N SER A 2 20.12 -5.30 0.36
CA SER A 2 20.17 -3.83 0.37
C SER A 2 19.15 -3.13 -0.54
N HIS A 3 18.77 -3.71 -1.68
CA HIS A 3 17.81 -3.07 -2.60
C HIS A 3 16.38 -2.97 -2.04
N GLY A 4 15.91 -3.98 -1.32
CA GLY A 4 14.56 -3.96 -0.71
C GLY A 4 14.42 -2.95 0.44
N LEU A 5 15.50 -2.68 1.18
CA LEU A 5 15.51 -1.68 2.27
C LEU A 5 15.43 -0.23 1.75
N SER A 6 15.94 0.03 0.55
CA SER A 6 15.88 1.37 -0.09
C SER A 6 14.45 1.72 -0.50
N GLU A 7 13.79 0.84 -1.26
CA GLU A 7 12.40 1.03 -1.70
C GLU A 7 11.41 1.06 -0.52
N MET A 8 11.69 0.28 0.53
CA MET A 8 10.92 0.27 1.77
C MET A 8 10.95 1.61 2.52
N ASN A 9 12.10 2.29 2.51
CA ASN A 9 12.25 3.60 3.14
C ASN A 9 11.56 4.69 2.32
N ASP A 10 11.56 4.58 0.99
CA ASP A 10 11.01 5.63 0.12
C ASP A 10 9.49 5.73 0.22
N LEU A 11 8.75 4.62 0.15
CA LEU A 11 7.29 4.65 0.25
C LEU A 11 6.82 5.10 1.63
N ALA A 12 7.47 4.62 2.70
CA ALA A 12 7.16 5.03 4.06
C ALA A 12 7.46 6.51 4.30
N ARG A 13 8.54 7.05 3.71
CA ARG A 13 8.86 8.48 3.72
C ARG A 13 7.81 9.29 2.96
N ILE A 14 7.42 8.85 1.77
CA ILE A 14 6.40 9.51 0.95
C ILE A 14 5.07 9.61 1.71
N MET A 15 4.58 8.50 2.26
CA MET A 15 3.33 8.49 3.05
C MET A 15 3.43 9.40 4.28
N HIS A 16 4.61 9.45 4.89
CA HIS A 16 4.88 10.30 6.04
C HIS A 16 4.85 11.79 5.70
N ASP A 17 5.49 12.20 4.60
CA ASP A 17 5.47 13.60 4.14
C ASP A 17 4.05 14.05 3.80
N ILE A 18 3.20 13.16 3.26
CA ILE A 18 1.77 13.43 3.03
C ILE A 18 1.03 13.63 4.35
N ARG A 19 1.26 12.79 5.37
CA ARG A 19 0.67 12.95 6.71
C ARG A 19 1.07 14.25 7.38
N VAL A 20 2.32 14.67 7.21
CA VAL A 20 2.81 15.97 7.67
C VAL A 20 2.02 17.10 7.02
N GLY A 21 1.83 17.08 5.70
CA GLY A 21 1.08 18.11 4.99
C GLY A 21 -0.37 18.23 5.47
N GLU A 22 -1.09 17.10 5.58
CA GLU A 22 -2.46 17.06 6.08
C GLU A 22 -2.57 17.59 7.52
N ALA A 23 -1.60 17.26 8.38
CA ALA A 23 -1.56 17.78 9.75
C ALA A 23 -1.33 19.30 9.80
N ILE A 24 -0.61 19.87 8.83
CA ILE A 24 -0.44 21.33 8.70
C ILE A 24 -1.71 21.98 8.16
N GLU A 25 -2.35 21.37 7.16
CA GLU A 25 -3.57 21.91 6.53
C GLU A 25 -4.79 21.82 7.48
N ALA A 26 -4.86 20.79 8.32
CA ALA A 26 -5.98 20.55 9.23
C ALA A 26 -5.91 21.37 10.53
N ALA A 27 -4.74 21.90 10.90
CA ALA A 27 -4.54 22.58 12.17
C ALA A 27 -4.29 24.08 11.97
N ASP A 28 -4.91 24.90 12.83
CA ASP A 28 -4.57 26.32 13.00
C ASP A 28 -3.24 26.40 13.77
N LEU A 29 -2.17 25.91 13.14
CA LEU A 29 -0.88 25.76 13.80
C LEU A 29 -0.27 27.15 14.07
N PRO A 30 0.29 27.37 15.26
CA PRO A 30 0.96 28.62 15.58
C PRO A 30 2.17 28.83 14.66
N ASP A 31 2.43 30.08 14.27
CA ASP A 31 3.62 30.44 13.50
C ASP A 31 4.90 29.99 14.24
N GLY A 32 5.72 29.16 13.60
CA GLY A 32 6.98 28.71 14.18
C GLY A 32 7.62 27.51 13.46
N PRO A 33 8.86 27.16 13.83
CA PRO A 33 9.51 25.94 13.34
C PRO A 33 8.85 24.69 13.94
N PHE A 34 8.48 23.75 13.08
CA PHE A 34 7.97 22.45 13.50
C PHE A 34 9.07 21.41 13.46
N ALA A 35 9.07 20.56 14.47
CA ALA A 35 9.89 19.37 14.50
C ALA A 35 9.15 18.25 13.77
N VAL A 36 9.70 17.80 12.64
CA VAL A 36 9.20 16.63 11.91
C VAL A 36 9.83 15.38 12.51
N LEU A 37 9.01 14.50 13.07
CA LEU A 37 9.45 13.21 13.56
C LEU A 37 9.72 12.26 12.37
N PRO A 38 10.58 11.25 12.48
CA PRO A 38 10.72 10.24 11.44
C PRO A 38 9.63 9.17 11.52
N THR A 39 9.33 8.52 10.40
CA THR A 39 8.38 7.39 10.32
C THR A 39 8.82 6.17 11.14
N TRP A 40 10.12 6.00 11.37
CA TRP A 40 10.72 4.85 12.03
C TRP A 40 11.85 5.24 12.97
N TRP A 41 11.94 4.51 14.08
CA TRP A 41 12.96 4.57 15.12
C TRP A 41 13.67 3.24 15.19
N MET A 42 14.94 3.21 15.61
CA MET A 42 15.69 1.96 15.76
C MET A 42 15.84 1.64 17.24
N LEU A 43 14.93 0.83 17.78
CA LEU A 43 14.95 0.48 19.20
C LEU A 43 15.65 -0.86 19.44
N PRO A 44 16.22 -1.09 20.64
CA PRO A 44 16.73 -2.39 21.03
C PRO A 44 15.68 -3.49 20.85
N ALA A 45 16.08 -4.56 20.17
CA ALA A 45 15.27 -5.71 19.87
C ALA A 45 15.11 -6.58 21.10
N ASP A 46 13.87 -6.77 21.51
CA ASP A 46 13.54 -7.71 22.57
C ASP A 46 12.83 -8.94 21.98
N ILE A 47 13.47 -9.55 20.97
CA ILE A 47 12.94 -10.73 20.26
C ILE A 47 13.57 -12.01 20.85
N GLY A 48 13.54 -12.13 22.18
CA GLY A 48 14.05 -13.30 22.89
C GLY A 48 15.53 -13.61 22.60
N ARG A 49 15.88 -14.86 22.31
CA ARG A 49 17.29 -15.31 22.13
C ARG A 49 18.03 -14.66 20.95
N LYS A 50 17.34 -13.95 20.05
CA LYS A 50 17.93 -13.22 18.91
C LYS A 50 18.12 -11.73 19.18
N SER A 51 17.94 -11.28 20.43
CA SER A 51 18.08 -9.89 20.83
C SER A 51 19.51 -9.36 20.80
N ARG A 52 20.54 -10.21 20.59
CA ARG A 52 21.95 -9.77 20.61
C ARG A 52 22.62 -9.90 19.25
N ARG A 53 23.39 -8.88 18.89
CA ARG A 53 24.33 -8.88 17.76
C ARG A 53 25.58 -9.69 18.11
N SER A 54 26.40 -9.94 17.09
CA SER A 54 27.67 -10.69 17.23
C SER A 54 28.69 -10.00 18.15
N ASP A 55 28.53 -8.71 18.40
CA ASP A 55 29.34 -7.88 19.31
C ASP A 55 28.81 -7.91 20.76
N GLY A 56 27.69 -8.58 21.04
CA GLY A 56 27.07 -8.67 22.35
C GLY A 56 26.13 -7.51 22.69
N GLU A 57 26.03 -6.48 21.85
CA GLU A 57 25.03 -5.41 21.99
C GLU A 57 23.64 -5.89 21.60
N ASN A 58 22.60 -5.16 22.05
CA ASN A 58 21.25 -5.45 21.60
C ASN A 58 21.13 -5.18 20.09
N ALA A 59 20.62 -6.15 19.34
CA ALA A 59 20.19 -5.95 17.96
C ALA A 59 19.19 -4.80 17.93
N LEU A 60 19.28 -3.92 16.94
CA LEU A 60 18.29 -2.86 16.78
C LEU A 60 17.24 -3.33 15.78
N VAL A 61 15.98 -3.10 16.09
CA VAL A 61 14.86 -3.35 15.20
C VAL A 61 14.12 -2.05 14.93
N PRO A 62 13.57 -1.89 13.72
CA PRO A 62 12.79 -0.72 13.39
C PRO A 62 11.45 -0.77 14.13
N HIS A 63 11.16 0.27 14.90
CA HIS A 63 9.87 0.56 15.51
C HIS A 63 9.21 1.73 14.78
N ARG A 64 7.92 1.61 14.48
CA ARG A 64 7.18 2.71 13.84
C ARG A 64 6.66 3.65 14.88
N LEU A 65 6.76 4.95 14.63
CA LEU A 65 6.09 5.95 15.43
C LEU A 65 4.58 5.87 15.21
N GLN A 66 3.84 5.81 16.32
CA GLN A 66 2.40 5.96 16.39
C GLN A 66 2.09 7.29 17.08
N GLY A 67 1.35 8.17 16.41
CA GLY A 67 0.95 9.47 16.97
C GLY A 67 1.27 10.65 16.06
N PRO A 68 1.35 11.87 16.63
CA PRO A 68 1.51 13.10 15.87
C PRO A 68 2.85 13.12 15.14
N VAL A 69 2.81 13.50 13.87
CA VAL A 69 3.98 13.56 12.97
C VAL A 69 4.73 14.89 13.11
N LEU A 70 4.08 15.85 13.76
CA LEU A 70 4.55 17.22 13.98
C LEU A 70 4.43 17.56 15.45
N LEU A 71 5.47 18.21 15.97
CA LEU A 71 5.45 18.82 17.29
C LEU A 71 5.89 20.28 17.19
N SER A 72 5.13 21.15 17.86
CA SER A 72 5.57 22.52 18.14
C SER A 72 6.71 22.47 19.16
N GLY A 73 7.80 23.19 18.90
CA GLY A 73 9.09 23.00 19.59
C GLY A 73 9.09 23.08 21.13
N ASN A 74 10.19 22.58 21.71
CA ASN A 74 10.62 22.64 23.12
C ASN A 74 9.69 22.07 24.20
N GLN A 75 8.49 21.60 23.86
CA GLN A 75 7.63 20.91 24.83
C GLN A 75 7.88 19.40 24.83
N PRO A 76 7.88 18.75 26.01
CA PRO A 76 7.86 17.30 26.09
C PRO A 76 6.60 16.77 25.39
N ALA A 77 6.77 15.79 24.52
CA ALA A 77 5.69 15.08 23.87
C ALA A 77 5.76 13.60 24.23
N GLU A 78 4.60 13.03 24.55
CA GLU A 78 4.44 11.60 24.68
C GLU A 78 4.38 10.97 23.29
N LEU A 79 5.31 10.07 23.02
CA LEU A 79 5.44 9.38 21.75
C LEU A 79 5.25 7.89 21.99
N THR A 80 4.53 7.25 21.08
CA THR A 80 4.31 5.80 21.11
C THR A 80 4.97 5.20 19.89
N THR A 81 5.58 4.03 20.02
CA THR A 81 6.11 3.27 18.90
C THR A 81 5.64 1.83 18.94
N ALA A 82 5.55 1.19 17.78
CA ALA A 82 5.14 -0.20 17.70
C ALA A 82 6.00 -1.01 16.72
N SER A 83 6.33 -2.24 17.11
CA SER A 83 7.01 -3.23 16.26
C SER A 83 6.73 -4.64 16.74
N PHE A 84 6.52 -5.58 15.82
CA PHE A 84 6.41 -7.01 16.11
C PHE A 84 5.55 -7.39 17.34
N GLY A 85 4.40 -6.72 17.52
CA GLY A 85 3.48 -6.98 18.65
C GLY A 85 3.85 -6.30 19.97
N ARG A 86 4.93 -5.51 19.99
CA ARG A 86 5.33 -4.65 21.11
C ARG A 86 4.92 -3.22 20.84
N VAL A 87 4.47 -2.55 21.89
CA VAL A 87 4.19 -1.11 21.92
C VAL A 87 5.02 -0.52 23.04
N ASP A 88 5.79 0.53 22.74
CA ASP A 88 6.59 1.27 23.72
C ASP A 88 6.15 2.74 23.70
N SER A 89 5.98 3.33 24.87
CA SER A 89 5.68 4.76 25.02
C SER A 89 6.79 5.44 25.80
N PHE A 90 7.19 6.64 25.39
CA PHE A 90 8.24 7.41 26.03
C PHE A 90 7.99 8.92 25.84
N THR A 91 8.55 9.74 26.72
CA THR A 91 8.48 11.20 26.59
C THR A 91 9.76 11.72 25.93
N SER A 92 9.62 12.53 24.89
CA SER A 92 10.75 13.17 24.21
C SER A 92 10.59 14.68 24.13
N VAL A 93 11.71 15.40 24.25
CA VAL A 93 11.80 16.83 23.95
C VAL A 93 12.56 16.98 22.65
N LEU A 94 11.91 17.52 21.62
CA LEU A 94 12.55 17.75 20.34
C LEU A 94 13.26 19.10 20.32
N GLU A 95 14.56 19.04 20.02
CA GLU A 95 15.43 20.19 19.81
C GLU A 95 15.50 20.48 18.30
N PRO A 96 14.93 21.62 17.84
CA PRO A 96 14.93 21.96 16.42
C PRO A 96 16.37 22.14 15.92
N THR A 97 16.73 21.46 14.83
CA THR A 97 18.04 21.63 14.18
C THR A 97 17.88 21.85 12.68
N ALA A 98 18.69 22.76 12.12
CA ALA A 98 18.65 23.13 10.69
C ALA A 98 19.10 22.00 9.74
N ARG A 99 19.70 20.92 10.27
CA ARG A 99 20.18 19.74 9.54
C ARG A 99 20.05 18.50 10.43
N ALA A 100 18.83 18.10 10.77
CA ALA A 100 18.67 16.77 11.32
C ALA A 100 18.84 15.77 10.17
N VAL A 101 20.04 15.20 10.05
CA VAL A 101 20.17 13.87 9.47
C VAL A 101 19.30 12.95 10.34
N PRO A 102 18.47 12.04 9.78
CA PRO A 102 17.80 11.04 10.60
C PRO A 102 18.88 10.12 11.18
N THR A 103 19.50 10.53 12.27
CA THR A 103 20.36 9.68 13.08
C THR A 103 19.44 8.63 13.65
N TRP A 104 19.70 7.38 13.29
CA TRP A 104 19.02 6.21 13.83
C TRP A 104 18.87 6.38 15.35
N PHE A 105 17.62 6.57 15.80
CA PHE A 105 17.33 6.92 17.18
C PHE A 105 17.53 5.70 18.06
N THR A 106 18.72 5.55 18.65
CA THR A 106 19.03 4.52 19.63
C THR A 106 18.50 4.96 20.99
N HIS A 107 17.33 4.44 21.38
CA HIS A 107 16.86 4.54 22.76
C HIS A 107 17.67 3.56 23.62
N THR A 108 18.36 4.07 24.64
CA THR A 108 19.14 3.21 25.55
C THR A 108 18.35 2.69 26.74
N ASP A 109 17.25 3.34 27.17
CA ASP A 109 16.44 2.80 28.29
C ASP A 109 14.98 3.33 28.35
N PRO A 110 13.95 2.56 27.96
CA PRO A 110 12.54 2.97 28.00
C PRO A 110 11.99 3.23 29.41
N THR A 111 12.78 2.99 30.47
CA THR A 111 12.39 3.27 31.87
C THR A 111 12.87 4.62 32.39
N ALA A 112 13.59 5.41 31.56
CA ALA A 112 14.06 6.72 31.96
C ALA A 112 12.90 7.67 32.29
N THR A 113 12.90 8.23 33.51
CA THR A 113 11.93 9.24 33.97
C THR A 113 12.14 10.61 33.36
N ASP A 114 13.34 10.88 32.83
CA ASP A 114 13.66 12.15 32.18
C ASP A 114 13.33 12.11 30.69
N PRO A 115 12.73 13.18 30.13
CA PRO A 115 12.42 13.22 28.72
C PRO A 115 13.67 13.21 27.87
N VAL A 116 13.70 12.36 26.84
CA VAL A 116 14.85 12.22 25.96
C VAL A 116 14.93 13.44 25.03
N ARG A 117 16.00 14.23 25.12
CA ARG A 117 16.28 15.36 24.22
C ARG A 117 16.84 14.86 22.91
N GLN A 118 16.25 15.28 21.79
CA GLN A 118 16.61 14.74 20.48
C GLN A 118 16.61 15.79 19.37
N PRO A 119 17.57 15.76 18.43
CA PRO A 119 17.55 16.65 17.28
C PRO A 119 16.41 16.25 16.34
N ALA A 120 15.59 17.23 15.95
CA ALA A 120 14.56 17.06 14.94
C ALA A 120 14.77 18.05 13.80
N SER A 121 14.38 17.65 12.58
CA SER A 121 14.47 18.55 11.43
C SER A 121 13.47 19.66 11.65
N SER A 122 13.97 20.90 11.71
CA SER A 122 13.13 22.08 11.75
C SER A 122 12.93 22.60 10.34
N MET A 123 11.72 22.46 9.81
CA MET A 123 11.35 23.07 8.54
C MET A 123 10.18 24.02 8.74
N PRO A 124 10.13 25.16 8.04
CA PRO A 124 8.99 26.06 8.10
C PRO A 124 7.79 25.40 7.40
N ALA A 125 6.58 25.72 7.86
CA ALA A 125 5.34 25.13 7.34
C ALA A 125 5.19 25.18 5.80
N PRO A 126 5.54 26.29 5.10
CA PRO A 126 5.47 26.33 3.63
C PRO A 126 6.34 25.28 2.94
N ASP A 127 7.54 25.00 3.45
CA ASP A 127 8.45 24.00 2.87
C ASP A 127 7.92 22.57 3.11
N LEU A 128 7.32 22.34 4.27
CA LEU A 128 6.66 21.08 4.60
C LEU A 128 5.44 20.81 3.71
N LEU A 129 4.64 21.83 3.42
CA LEU A 129 3.52 21.73 2.47
C LEU A 129 4.02 21.44 1.05
N LEU A 130 5.13 22.05 0.63
CA LEU A 130 5.74 21.77 -0.66
C LEU A 130 6.23 20.32 -0.74
N ALA A 131 6.90 19.83 0.30
CA ALA A 131 7.34 18.43 0.41
C ALA A 131 6.16 17.46 0.38
N ALA A 132 5.08 17.76 1.10
CA ALA A 132 3.86 16.96 1.09
C ALA A 132 3.21 16.89 -0.29
N ARG A 133 3.12 18.02 -1.01
CA ARG A 133 2.61 18.06 -2.39
C ARG A 133 3.49 17.26 -3.34
N ALA A 134 4.81 17.38 -3.23
CA ALA A 134 5.73 16.57 -4.03
C ALA A 134 5.57 15.06 -3.72
N ALA A 135 5.41 14.71 -2.45
CA ALA A 135 5.17 13.33 -2.03
C ALA A 135 3.86 12.76 -2.58
N ARG A 136 2.77 13.55 -2.64
CA ARG A 136 1.52 13.13 -3.31
C ARG A 136 1.74 12.79 -4.78
N TRP A 137 2.51 13.61 -5.50
CA TRP A 137 2.85 13.34 -6.90
C TRP A 137 3.70 12.07 -7.06
N GLN A 138 4.72 11.89 -6.22
CA GLN A 138 5.55 10.69 -6.20
C GLN A 138 4.71 9.42 -5.94
N LEU A 139 3.81 9.47 -4.96
CA LEU A 139 2.92 8.34 -4.67
C LEU A 139 1.99 8.03 -5.84
N THR A 140 1.43 9.07 -6.46
CA THR A 140 0.57 8.93 -7.63
C THR A 140 1.29 8.22 -8.77
N GLU A 141 2.52 8.65 -9.09
CA GLU A 141 3.34 8.04 -10.15
C GLU A 141 3.66 6.57 -9.85
N ILE A 142 4.04 6.25 -8.60
CA ILE A 142 4.31 4.88 -8.16
C ILE A 142 3.06 4.00 -8.32
N ILE A 143 1.90 4.49 -7.87
CA ILE A 143 0.65 3.74 -7.96
C ILE A 143 0.23 3.56 -9.41
N GLU A 144 0.28 4.60 -10.23
CA GLU A 144 -0.11 4.55 -11.63
C GLU A 144 0.72 3.53 -12.42
N ASP A 145 2.05 3.57 -12.28
CA ASP A 145 2.95 2.61 -12.94
C ASP A 145 2.66 1.18 -12.47
N LYS A 146 2.44 0.99 -11.17
CA LYS A 146 2.13 -0.33 -10.60
C LYS A 146 0.78 -0.86 -11.07
N VAL A 147 -0.25 -0.01 -11.09
CA VAL A 147 -1.58 -0.32 -11.61
C VAL A 147 -1.49 -0.73 -13.07
N ARG A 148 -0.79 0.06 -13.91
CA ARG A 148 -0.61 -0.23 -15.33
C ARG A 148 0.02 -1.59 -15.55
N ARG A 149 1.17 -1.88 -14.91
CA ARG A 149 1.87 -3.16 -15.04
C ARG A 149 1.01 -4.34 -14.59
N THR A 150 0.37 -4.22 -13.43
CA THR A 150 -0.45 -5.29 -12.86
C THR A 150 -1.72 -5.53 -13.68
N LEU A 151 -2.41 -4.48 -14.12
CA LEU A 151 -3.62 -4.58 -14.93
C LEU A 151 -3.32 -5.22 -16.29
N THR A 152 -2.30 -4.75 -17.00
CA THR A 152 -1.86 -5.34 -18.28
C THR A 152 -1.50 -6.81 -18.12
N SER A 153 -0.78 -7.16 -17.05
CA SER A 153 -0.42 -8.55 -16.75
C SER A 153 -1.67 -9.42 -16.53
N HIS A 154 -2.60 -8.98 -15.68
CA HIS A 154 -3.83 -9.73 -15.39
C HIS A 154 -4.76 -9.84 -16.59
N ALA A 155 -4.93 -8.77 -17.36
CA ALA A 155 -5.76 -8.78 -18.57
C ALA A 155 -5.19 -9.77 -19.61
N THR A 156 -3.89 -9.68 -19.89
CA THR A 156 -3.20 -10.57 -20.85
C THR A 156 -3.29 -12.03 -20.41
N ALA A 157 -3.04 -12.32 -19.12
CA ALA A 157 -3.13 -13.67 -18.59
C ALA A 157 -4.56 -14.24 -18.65
N THR A 158 -5.57 -13.42 -18.38
CA THR A 158 -6.98 -13.83 -18.45
C THR A 158 -7.38 -14.17 -19.88
N ILE A 159 -7.02 -13.33 -20.85
CA ILE A 159 -7.32 -13.58 -22.27
C ILE A 159 -6.59 -14.83 -22.77
N ALA A 160 -5.32 -15.02 -22.41
CA ALA A 160 -4.58 -16.23 -22.75
C ALA A 160 -5.27 -17.48 -22.20
N ALA A 161 -5.66 -17.46 -20.92
CA ALA A 161 -6.37 -18.58 -20.30
C ALA A 161 -7.72 -18.89 -20.98
N VAL A 162 -8.47 -17.86 -21.37
CA VAL A 162 -9.75 -18.01 -22.09
C VAL A 162 -9.54 -18.64 -23.46
N ARG A 163 -8.51 -18.19 -24.19
CA ARG A 163 -8.12 -18.75 -25.48
C ARG A 163 -7.76 -20.23 -25.35
N ASP A 164 -6.89 -20.57 -24.41
CA ASP A 164 -6.40 -21.94 -24.23
C ASP A 164 -7.53 -22.88 -23.81
N ALA A 165 -8.39 -22.44 -22.88
CA ALA A 165 -9.57 -23.20 -22.48
C ALA A 165 -10.56 -23.37 -23.64
N SER A 166 -10.76 -22.35 -24.48
CA SER A 166 -11.65 -22.46 -25.65
C SER A 166 -11.14 -23.49 -26.66
N ILE A 167 -9.82 -23.52 -26.90
CA ILE A 167 -9.18 -24.52 -27.76
C ILE A 167 -9.36 -25.92 -27.18
N ALA A 168 -9.08 -26.10 -25.89
CA ALA A 168 -9.22 -27.38 -25.18
C ALA A 168 -10.68 -27.87 -25.17
N TYR A 169 -11.65 -26.96 -25.04
CA TYR A 169 -13.08 -27.25 -25.10
C TYR A 169 -13.60 -27.53 -26.52
N GLY A 170 -12.75 -27.49 -27.55
CA GLY A 170 -13.13 -27.76 -28.93
C GLY A 170 -13.83 -26.59 -29.65
N ARG A 171 -13.90 -25.40 -29.04
CA ARG A 171 -14.36 -24.17 -29.69
C ARG A 171 -13.21 -23.55 -30.49
N ARG A 172 -13.15 -23.86 -31.79
CA ARG A 172 -12.26 -23.15 -32.73
C ARG A 172 -12.95 -21.86 -33.20
N GLY A 173 -12.50 -20.70 -32.72
CA GLY A 173 -12.72 -19.44 -33.45
C GLY A 173 -13.31 -18.25 -32.69
N SER A 174 -13.68 -18.36 -31.42
CA SER A 174 -14.13 -17.20 -30.63
C SER A 174 -13.00 -16.71 -29.73
N THR A 175 -11.97 -16.08 -30.28
CA THR A 175 -11.13 -15.18 -29.47
C THR A 175 -12.09 -14.13 -28.87
N PRO A 176 -12.03 -13.84 -27.56
CA PRO A 176 -12.88 -12.82 -26.95
C PRO A 176 -12.88 -11.56 -27.81
N HIS A 177 -14.07 -11.16 -28.27
CA HIS A 177 -14.22 -9.97 -29.09
C HIS A 177 -14.08 -8.75 -28.19
N GLY A 178 -12.84 -8.35 -28.00
CA GLY A 178 -12.44 -7.18 -27.24
C GLY A 178 -10.97 -6.94 -27.52
N HIS A 179 -10.66 -5.96 -28.36
CA HIS A 179 -9.28 -5.56 -28.56
C HIS A 179 -8.78 -5.00 -27.22
N LEU A 180 -7.90 -5.74 -26.54
CA LEU A 180 -6.91 -5.14 -25.65
C LEU A 180 -5.96 -4.33 -26.54
N ASP A 181 -6.46 -3.25 -27.12
CA ASP A 181 -5.59 -2.25 -27.71
C ASP A 181 -5.01 -1.39 -26.58
N GLU A 182 -3.94 -0.68 -26.91
CA GLU A 182 -3.23 0.17 -25.96
C GLU A 182 -4.16 1.23 -25.36
N GLN A 183 -5.14 1.71 -26.13
CA GLN A 183 -6.11 2.71 -25.69
C GLN A 183 -7.04 2.15 -24.61
N ALA A 184 -7.59 0.95 -24.80
CA ALA A 184 -8.47 0.30 -23.84
C ALA A 184 -7.74 0.00 -22.52
N ILE A 185 -6.45 -0.41 -22.60
CA ILE A 185 -5.61 -0.60 -21.41
C ILE A 185 -5.33 0.73 -20.71
N GLN A 186 -5.06 1.79 -21.46
CA GLN A 186 -4.84 3.12 -20.90
C GLN A 186 -6.09 3.66 -20.21
N ASP A 187 -7.26 3.55 -20.83
CA ASP A 187 -8.54 3.99 -20.25
C ASP A 187 -8.87 3.20 -18.98
N ALA A 188 -8.66 1.87 -19.01
CA ALA A 188 -8.83 0.99 -17.85
C ALA A 188 -7.85 1.35 -16.72
N THR A 189 -6.59 1.65 -17.05
CA THR A 189 -5.56 2.10 -16.10
C THR A 189 -5.97 3.41 -15.45
N THR A 190 -6.37 4.40 -16.24
CA THR A 190 -6.82 5.71 -15.75
C THR A 190 -8.02 5.56 -14.82
N ARG A 191 -9.01 4.76 -15.21
CA ARG A 191 -10.20 4.53 -14.39
C ARG A 191 -9.88 3.82 -13.07
N LEU A 192 -9.02 2.79 -13.08
CA LEU A 192 -8.65 2.10 -11.85
C LEU A 192 -7.79 2.98 -10.93
N ALA A 193 -6.84 3.73 -11.49
CA ALA A 193 -5.93 4.58 -10.71
C ALA A 193 -6.65 5.80 -10.11
N PHE A 194 -7.45 6.50 -10.92
CA PHE A 194 -8.01 7.82 -10.57
C PHE A 194 -9.52 7.80 -10.30
N GLY A 195 -10.20 6.71 -10.63
CA GLY A 195 -11.63 6.56 -10.43
C GLY A 195 -12.45 7.13 -11.58
N ASP A 196 -13.75 7.28 -11.32
CA ASP A 196 -14.73 7.93 -12.19
C ASP A 196 -15.75 8.69 -11.35
N ASP A 197 -16.79 9.24 -11.96
CA ASP A 197 -17.84 10.00 -11.25
C ASP A 197 -18.58 9.19 -10.17
N SER A 198 -18.49 7.86 -10.21
CA SER A 198 -19.18 6.94 -9.30
C SER A 198 -18.26 6.23 -8.31
N ASN A 199 -16.95 6.17 -8.57
CA ASN A 199 -16.01 5.36 -7.79
C ASN A 199 -14.74 6.13 -7.46
N GLU A 200 -14.30 6.01 -6.20
CA GLU A 200 -12.98 6.50 -5.75
C GLU A 200 -11.86 5.77 -6.50
N GLY A 201 -10.86 6.50 -6.99
CA GLY A 201 -9.66 5.90 -7.58
C GLY A 201 -8.76 5.22 -6.55
N LEU A 202 -8.00 4.22 -6.99
CA LEU A 202 -7.06 3.51 -6.12
C LEU A 202 -6.01 4.46 -5.49
N VAL A 203 -5.58 5.51 -6.19
CA VAL A 203 -4.65 6.52 -5.65
C VAL A 203 -5.25 7.19 -4.41
N THR A 204 -6.48 7.70 -4.52
CA THR A 204 -7.19 8.37 -3.42
C THR A 204 -7.42 7.40 -2.27
N HIS A 205 -7.86 6.17 -2.58
CA HIS A 205 -8.07 5.13 -1.58
C HIS A 205 -6.78 4.78 -0.82
N VAL A 206 -5.66 4.59 -1.53
CA VAL A 206 -4.35 4.29 -0.92
C VAL A 206 -3.88 5.46 -0.05
N ILE A 207 -4.02 6.71 -0.51
CA ILE A 207 -3.69 7.88 0.29
C ILE A 207 -4.54 7.89 1.56
N ARG A 208 -5.86 7.82 1.46
CA ARG A 208 -6.78 7.83 2.60
C ARG A 208 -6.47 6.71 3.61
N THR A 209 -6.24 5.50 3.12
CA THR A 209 -5.89 4.35 3.97
C THR A 209 -4.52 4.54 4.60
N SER A 210 -3.55 5.11 3.88
CA SER A 210 -2.22 5.39 4.40
C SER A 210 -2.21 6.40 5.56
N LEU A 211 -3.15 7.34 5.56
CA LEU A 211 -3.29 8.35 6.59
C LEU A 211 -3.86 7.77 7.88
N THR A 212 -4.78 6.81 7.76
CA THR A 212 -5.57 6.24 8.87
C THR A 212 -4.92 4.99 9.47
N GLN A 213 -4.17 4.22 8.69
CA GLN A 213 -3.54 3.00 9.19
C GLN A 213 -2.15 3.25 9.78
N SER A 214 -1.90 2.65 10.95
CA SER A 214 -0.57 2.62 11.59
C SER A 214 0.36 1.60 10.93
N PHE A 215 -0.18 0.71 10.09
CA PHE A 215 0.51 -0.41 9.45
C PHE A 215 1.34 -1.27 10.44
N SER A 216 0.96 -1.31 11.72
CA SER A 216 1.71 -2.03 12.75
C SER A 216 1.79 -3.52 12.42
N GLY A 217 2.95 -3.98 11.95
CA GLY A 217 3.17 -5.38 11.54
C GLY A 217 3.00 -5.66 10.05
N VAL A 218 2.71 -4.65 9.21
CA VAL A 218 2.61 -4.79 7.76
C VAL A 218 3.62 -3.91 7.04
N GLU A 219 4.39 -4.49 6.14
CA GLU A 219 5.31 -3.75 5.27
C GLU A 219 4.50 -2.93 4.24
N PRO A 220 4.71 -1.61 4.09
CA PRO A 220 3.81 -0.77 3.30
C PRO A 220 3.90 -1.09 1.80
N SER A 221 5.08 -1.49 1.32
CA SER A 221 5.31 -1.95 -0.06
C SER A 221 4.53 -3.24 -0.38
N LEU A 222 4.52 -4.20 0.56
CA LEU A 222 3.77 -5.45 0.43
C LEU A 222 2.28 -5.19 0.52
N TRP A 223 1.83 -4.34 1.46
CA TRP A 223 0.44 -3.92 1.53
C TRP A 223 0.00 -3.26 0.24
N LEU A 224 0.76 -2.28 -0.27
CA LEU A 224 0.46 -1.60 -1.52
C LEU A 224 0.40 -2.59 -2.69
N THR A 225 1.37 -3.51 -2.74
CA THR A 225 1.41 -4.55 -3.78
C THR A 225 0.18 -5.45 -3.73
N ARG A 226 -0.22 -5.90 -2.55
CA ARG A 226 -1.41 -6.74 -2.37
C ARG A 226 -2.68 -5.98 -2.74
N THR A 227 -2.79 -4.73 -2.30
CA THR A 227 -3.95 -3.85 -2.57
C THR A 227 -4.09 -3.60 -4.07
N VAL A 228 -3.01 -3.23 -4.77
CA VAL A 228 -3.01 -3.04 -6.23
C VAL A 228 -3.34 -4.33 -6.96
N ASN A 229 -2.73 -5.46 -6.57
CA ASN A 229 -3.00 -6.75 -7.20
C ASN A 229 -4.45 -7.21 -7.03
N ALA A 230 -5.02 -7.08 -5.82
CA ALA A 230 -6.41 -7.43 -5.57
C ALA A 230 -7.36 -6.54 -6.37
N SER A 231 -7.14 -5.22 -6.34
CA SER A 231 -7.97 -4.24 -7.06
C SER A 231 -7.91 -4.46 -8.57
N ALA A 232 -6.70 -4.62 -9.14
CA ALA A 232 -6.53 -4.88 -10.56
C ALA A 232 -7.14 -6.22 -10.99
N LYS A 233 -7.01 -7.27 -10.18
CA LYS A 233 -7.64 -8.57 -10.46
C LYS A 233 -9.16 -8.46 -10.45
N GLN A 234 -9.74 -7.77 -9.47
CA GLN A 234 -11.18 -7.53 -9.40
C GLN A 234 -11.66 -6.69 -10.58
N PHE A 235 -10.95 -5.60 -10.89
CA PHE A 235 -11.26 -4.71 -12.00
C PHE A 235 -11.24 -5.45 -13.33
N VAL A 236 -10.18 -6.23 -13.64
CA VAL A 236 -10.09 -7.02 -14.87
C VAL A 236 -11.24 -8.01 -14.97
N ARG A 237 -11.63 -8.64 -13.86
CA ARG A 237 -12.78 -9.55 -13.84
C ARG A 237 -14.09 -8.82 -14.16
N GLN A 238 -14.33 -7.67 -13.55
CA GLN A 238 -15.53 -6.87 -13.84
C GLN A 238 -15.52 -6.36 -15.28
N TRP A 239 -14.38 -5.88 -15.74
CA TRP A 239 -14.18 -5.32 -17.08
C TRP A 239 -14.45 -6.36 -18.18
N LEU A 240 -14.01 -7.59 -17.95
CA LEU A 240 -14.23 -8.72 -18.86
C LEU A 240 -15.51 -9.52 -18.53
N SER A 241 -16.33 -9.08 -17.58
CA SER A 241 -17.49 -9.83 -17.08
C SER A 241 -17.15 -11.29 -16.67
N ASP A 242 -15.92 -11.55 -16.24
CA ASP A 242 -15.39 -12.88 -15.90
C ASP A 242 -15.94 -13.36 -14.55
N PRO A 243 -16.63 -14.52 -14.49
CA PRO A 243 -17.16 -15.05 -13.24
C PRO A 243 -16.07 -15.33 -12.20
N VAL A 244 -16.44 -15.36 -10.91
CA VAL A 244 -15.51 -15.64 -9.80
C VAL A 244 -14.83 -17.00 -9.99
N GLU A 245 -15.60 -17.99 -10.44
CA GLU A 245 -15.17 -19.35 -10.68
C GLU A 245 -14.50 -19.52 -12.06
N GLY A 246 -14.51 -18.49 -12.91
CA GLY A 246 -13.98 -18.54 -14.28
C GLY A 246 -12.58 -19.12 -14.39
N PRO A 247 -11.60 -18.67 -13.58
CA PRO A 247 -10.26 -19.23 -13.58
C PRO A 247 -10.22 -20.73 -13.25
N LYS A 248 -11.07 -21.20 -12.32
CA LYS A 248 -11.13 -22.62 -11.93
C LYS A 248 -11.73 -23.47 -13.03
N VAL A 249 -12.80 -22.99 -13.66
CA VAL A 249 -13.47 -23.65 -14.79
C VAL A 249 -12.48 -23.80 -15.96
N ARG A 250 -11.78 -22.71 -16.33
CA ARG A 250 -10.78 -22.74 -17.40
C ARG A 250 -9.63 -23.70 -17.09
N ALA A 251 -9.13 -23.71 -15.85
CA ALA A 251 -8.10 -24.66 -15.44
C ALA A 251 -8.56 -26.12 -15.56
N ALA A 252 -9.79 -26.43 -15.12
CA ALA A 252 -10.37 -27.77 -15.24
C ALA A 252 -10.53 -28.20 -16.71
N ILE A 253 -11.00 -27.29 -17.59
CA ILE A 253 -11.11 -27.53 -19.03
C ILE A 253 -9.74 -27.85 -19.64
N ILE A 254 -8.71 -27.04 -19.34
CA ILE A 254 -7.35 -27.23 -19.86
C ILE A 254 -6.75 -28.55 -19.35
N ALA A 255 -7.03 -28.93 -18.11
CA ALA A 255 -6.58 -30.20 -17.53
C ALA A 255 -7.33 -31.43 -18.10
N GLY A 256 -8.46 -31.23 -18.79
CA GLY A 256 -9.31 -32.32 -19.26
C GLY A 256 -10.16 -32.96 -18.15
N ASP A 257 -10.42 -32.23 -17.07
CA ASP A 257 -11.20 -32.71 -15.93
C ASP A 257 -12.70 -32.82 -16.25
N ARG A 258 -13.44 -33.57 -15.42
CA ARG A 258 -14.91 -33.65 -15.52
C ARG A 258 -15.54 -32.30 -15.18
N LEU A 259 -16.37 -31.81 -16.09
CA LEU A 259 -17.01 -30.50 -15.97
C LEU A 259 -18.42 -30.56 -15.35
N ASP A 260 -18.90 -31.76 -14.99
CA ASP A 260 -20.24 -32.02 -14.44
C ASP A 260 -20.55 -31.16 -13.19
N ALA A 261 -19.52 -30.71 -12.47
CA ALA A 261 -19.63 -29.83 -11.31
C ALA A 261 -19.88 -28.35 -11.67
N PHE A 262 -19.65 -27.95 -12.92
CA PHE A 262 -19.83 -26.59 -13.42
C PHE A 262 -21.02 -26.58 -14.39
N GLY A 263 -22.11 -25.89 -14.06
CA GLY A 263 -23.25 -25.80 -14.98
C GLY A 263 -22.89 -25.14 -16.31
N ASP A 264 -23.58 -25.52 -17.39
CA ASP A 264 -23.30 -25.05 -18.77
C ASP A 264 -23.25 -23.53 -18.92
N THR A 265 -24.07 -22.81 -18.15
CA THR A 265 -24.07 -21.34 -18.14
C THR A 265 -22.75 -20.77 -17.64
N LEU A 266 -22.17 -21.38 -16.59
CA LEU A 266 -20.90 -20.95 -16.02
C LEU A 266 -19.74 -21.30 -16.96
N ILE A 267 -19.76 -22.48 -17.59
CA ILE A 267 -18.77 -22.87 -18.61
C ILE A 267 -18.78 -21.86 -19.75
N ARG A 268 -19.96 -21.55 -20.30
CA ARG A 268 -20.11 -20.57 -21.39
C ARG A 268 -19.56 -19.21 -20.99
N ARG A 269 -19.96 -18.65 -19.84
CA ARG A 269 -19.47 -17.34 -19.36
C ARG A 269 -17.97 -17.32 -19.08
N SER A 270 -17.38 -18.45 -18.72
CA SER A 270 -15.93 -18.58 -18.45
C SER A 270 -15.10 -18.65 -19.74
N LEU A 271 -15.71 -19.05 -20.86
CA LEU A 271 -15.09 -19.16 -22.18
C LEU A 271 -15.40 -17.96 -23.09
N GLU A 272 -16.50 -17.25 -22.82
CA GLU A 272 -16.93 -16.06 -23.55
C GLU A 272 -17.12 -14.90 -22.57
N PRO A 273 -16.05 -14.40 -21.93
CA PRO A 273 -16.11 -13.15 -21.21
C PRO A 273 -16.44 -12.03 -22.20
N GLU A 274 -17.59 -11.40 -22.02
CA GLU A 274 -17.96 -10.20 -22.76
C GLU A 274 -17.31 -8.99 -22.10
N LEU A 275 -16.68 -8.11 -22.88
CA LEU A 275 -16.38 -6.76 -22.40
C LEU A 275 -17.69 -6.18 -21.86
N ALA A 276 -17.72 -5.87 -20.56
CA ALA A 276 -18.90 -5.28 -19.98
C ALA A 276 -19.21 -3.99 -20.75
N ARG A 277 -20.34 -3.93 -21.47
CA ARG A 277 -20.78 -2.71 -22.16
C ARG A 277 -20.97 -1.53 -21.20
N VAL A 278 -21.10 -1.82 -19.90
CA VAL A 278 -21.17 -0.83 -18.83
C VAL A 278 -20.54 -1.48 -17.59
N LEU A 279 -19.38 -0.97 -17.17
CA LEU A 279 -18.89 -1.17 -15.81
C LEU A 279 -19.77 -0.30 -14.89
N THR A 280 -20.80 -0.88 -14.26
CA THR A 280 -21.60 -0.21 -13.22
C THR A 280 -21.09 -0.52 -11.80
N ALA A 281 -20.81 0.59 -11.09
CA ALA A 281 -21.03 0.90 -9.67
C ALA A 281 -20.33 0.17 -8.50
N ASP A 282 -19.81 -1.06 -8.62
CA ASP A 282 -19.25 -1.74 -7.43
C ASP A 282 -17.74 -2.03 -7.55
N ALA A 283 -16.90 -1.00 -7.59
CA ALA A 283 -15.45 -1.18 -7.76
C ALA A 283 -14.69 -1.46 -6.44
N PHE A 284 -15.26 -1.17 -5.26
CA PHE A 284 -14.58 -1.34 -3.98
C PHE A 284 -15.51 -1.93 -2.92
N PRO A 285 -15.23 -3.13 -2.36
CA PRO A 285 -15.92 -3.57 -1.16
C PRO A 285 -15.52 -2.65 0.01
N ASP A 286 -16.51 -2.11 0.71
CA ASP A 286 -16.33 -1.18 1.83
C ASP A 286 -15.76 -1.84 3.11
N ASP A 287 -15.44 -3.15 3.11
CA ASP A 287 -15.43 -3.92 4.36
C ASP A 287 -14.36 -5.02 4.51
N ASP A 288 -13.19 -4.87 3.87
CA ASP A 288 -12.07 -5.78 4.11
C ASP A 288 -11.11 -5.21 5.18
N ASP A 289 -11.30 -5.62 6.45
CA ASP A 289 -10.29 -5.43 7.49
C ASP A 289 -8.98 -6.09 7.01
N PRO A 290 -7.89 -5.32 6.78
CA PRO A 290 -6.64 -5.84 6.24
C PRO A 290 -5.98 -6.90 7.14
N ARG A 291 -6.46 -7.06 8.38
CA ARG A 291 -6.04 -8.16 9.27
C ARG A 291 -6.46 -9.54 8.74
N HIS A 292 -7.53 -9.65 7.96
CA HIS A 292 -7.96 -10.95 7.39
C HIS A 292 -7.07 -11.45 6.25
N TRP A 293 -6.25 -10.58 5.67
CA TRP A 293 -5.42 -10.88 4.50
C TRP A 293 -4.02 -11.39 4.88
N ILE A 294 -3.76 -11.54 6.19
CA ILE A 294 -2.46 -11.94 6.74
C ILE A 294 -2.44 -13.43 7.14
N THR A 295 -3.61 -14.10 7.18
CA THR A 295 -3.74 -15.50 7.63
C THR A 295 -4.05 -16.51 6.53
N SER A 296 -4.06 -16.11 5.25
CA SER A 296 -4.39 -16.99 4.11
C SER A 296 -3.33 -16.97 3.03
#